data_AF-A0A9E4BZR5-F1
#
_entry.id   AF-A0A9E4BZR5-F1
#
_cell.length_a   1.000
_cell.length_b   1.000
_cell.length_c   1.000
_cell.angle_alpha   90.00
_cell.angle_beta   90.00
_cell.angle_gamma   90.00
#
_symmetry.space_group_name_H-M   'P 1'
#
loop_
_entity.id
_entity.type
_entity.pdbx_description
1 polymer ?
#
loop_
_entity_poly.entity_id
_entity_poly.type
_entity_poly.pdbx_seq_one_letter_code
_entity_poly.pdbx_strand_id
1 'polypeptide(L)' 'MAHSAKKAAAAAMRPVQRTSVSDEIITQITDLIERNVLKPGDRLPPERELCKRFQVGRSSLREALRSLSMMGLLD' A
#
# COMPACT_ATOMS: atom_id res chain seq x y z
N MET A 1 11.67 -34.96 23.96
CA MET A 1 11.80 -33.49 24.08
C MET A 1 11.39 -32.71 22.80
N ALA A 2 11.01 -33.38 21.70
CA ALA A 2 10.80 -32.74 20.39
C ALA A 2 9.36 -32.27 20.05
N HIS A 3 8.38 -32.40 20.95
CA HIS A 3 6.97 -32.06 20.67
C HIS A 3 6.52 -30.63 21.08
N SER A 4 7.36 -29.84 21.77
CA SER A 4 6.97 -28.52 22.32
C SER A 4 6.94 -27.38 21.29
N ALA A 5 7.84 -27.40 20.31
CA ALA A 5 8.02 -26.31 19.35
C ALA A 5 6.84 -26.13 18.38
N LYS A 6 6.14 -27.23 18.03
CA LYS A 6 5.06 -27.21 17.04
C LYS A 6 3.80 -26.45 17.53
N LYS A 7 3.60 -26.38 18.84
CA LYS A 7 2.52 -25.63 19.51
C LYS A 7 2.83 -24.12 19.61
N ALA A 8 4.12 -23.78 19.71
CA ALA A 8 4.60 -22.39 19.78
C ALA A 8 4.45 -21.64 18.45
N ALA A 9 4.58 -22.33 17.30
CA ALA A 9 4.45 -21.73 15.97
C ALA A 9 3.00 -21.62 15.47
N ALA A 10 2.10 -22.52 15.88
CA ALA A 10 0.66 -22.33 15.67
C ALA A 10 0.11 -21.21 16.59
N ALA A 11 0.76 -20.99 17.74
CA ALA A 11 0.62 -19.76 18.52
C ALA A 11 1.35 -18.55 17.87
N ALA A 12 2.08 -18.75 16.77
CA ALA A 12 2.72 -17.75 15.92
C ALA A 12 2.01 -17.57 14.56
N MET A 13 0.76 -18.06 14.41
CA MET A 13 -0.13 -17.68 13.31
C MET A 13 -0.13 -16.15 13.12
N ARG A 14 -0.42 -15.68 11.91
CA ARG A 14 -1.25 -14.47 11.74
C ARG A 14 -2.21 -14.66 10.56
N PRO A 15 -3.51 -14.38 10.70
CA PRO A 15 -4.45 -14.39 9.59
C PRO A 15 -4.11 -13.28 8.58
N VAL A 16 -3.53 -13.70 7.47
CA VAL A 16 -3.18 -12.94 6.26
C VAL A 16 -4.36 -12.80 5.27
N GLN A 17 -5.01 -11.69 4.94
CA GLN A 17 -4.71 -10.80 3.80
C GLN A 17 -6.05 -10.31 3.23
N ARG A 18 -6.61 -9.26 3.81
CA ARG A 18 -7.53 -8.38 3.06
C ARG A 18 -6.66 -7.24 2.55
N THR A 19 -6.35 -7.24 1.26
CA THR A 19 -5.72 -6.07 0.63
C THR A 19 -6.68 -4.91 0.80
N SER A 20 -6.27 -3.89 1.54
CA SER A 20 -7.09 -2.69 1.64
C SER A 20 -7.05 -1.95 0.31
N VAL A 21 -8.07 -1.12 0.06
CA VAL A 21 -8.06 -0.22 -1.11
C VAL A 21 -6.79 0.65 -1.11
N SER A 22 -6.31 1.03 0.08
CA SER A 22 -5.09 1.82 0.23
C SER A 22 -3.84 1.04 -0.16
N ASP A 23 -3.74 -0.24 0.23
CA ASP A 23 -2.62 -1.11 -0.15
C ASP A 23 -2.57 -1.30 -1.67
N GLU A 24 -3.72 -1.49 -2.30
CA GLU A 24 -3.81 -1.63 -3.76
C GLU A 24 -3.36 -0.35 -4.49
N ILE A 25 -3.74 0.83 -3.98
CA ILE A 25 -3.25 2.11 -4.52
C ILE A 25 -1.74 2.25 -4.35
N ILE A 26 -1.19 1.86 -3.19
CA ILE A 26 0.26 1.88 -2.94
C ILE A 26 0.97 0.98 -3.95
N THR A 27 0.50 -0.26 -4.13
CA THR A 27 1.07 -1.20 -5.11
C THR A 27 1.04 -0.60 -6.52
N GLN A 28 -0.09 -0.06 -6.96
CA GLN A 28 -0.18 0.51 -8.31
C GLN A 28 0.75 1.72 -8.52
N ILE A 29 0.87 2.61 -7.53
CA ILE A 29 1.76 3.76 -7.65
C ILE A 29 3.23 3.32 -7.62
N THR A 30 3.60 2.38 -6.74
CA THR A 30 4.96 1.82 -6.71
C THR A 30 5.31 1.16 -8.03
N ASP A 31 4.40 0.37 -8.62
CA ASP A 31 4.59 -0.24 -9.94
C ASP A 31 4.83 0.80 -11.04
N LEU A 32 4.11 1.93 -11.01
CA LEU A 32 4.32 3.02 -11.97
C LEU A 32 5.70 3.66 -11.81
N ILE A 33 6.22 3.75 -10.58
CA ILE A 33 7.56 4.25 -10.30
C ILE A 33 8.62 3.26 -10.79
N GLU A 34 8.48 1.97 -10.48
CA GLU A 34 9.40 0.92 -10.92
C GLU A 34 9.47 0.83 -12.45
N ARG A 35 8.34 1.04 -13.14
CA ARG A 35 8.24 1.08 -14.60
C ARG A 35 8.73 2.40 -15.21
N ASN A 36 9.24 3.33 -14.41
CA ASN A 36 9.66 4.69 -14.83
C ASN A 36 8.56 5.50 -15.52
N VAL A 37 7.28 5.18 -15.27
CA VAL A 37 6.12 5.94 -15.75
C VAL A 37 5.88 7.16 -14.86
N LEU A 38 6.08 7.00 -13.56
CA LEU A 38 6.09 8.08 -12.57
C LEU A 38 7.51 8.23 -12.04
N LYS A 39 8.07 9.44 -12.07
CA LYS A 39 9.42 9.69 -11.55
C LYS A 39 9.35 10.41 -10.21
N PRO A 40 10.36 10.23 -9.33
CA PRO A 40 10.50 11.06 -8.14
C PRO A 40 10.44 12.55 -8.50
N GLY A 41 9.60 13.31 -7.79
CA GLY A 41 9.36 14.73 -8.03
C GLY A 41 8.28 15.05 -9.07
N ASP A 42 7.74 14.06 -9.79
CA ASP A 42 6.58 14.28 -10.66
C ASP A 42 5.35 14.65 -9.83
N ARG A 43 4.61 15.65 -10.31
CA ARG A 43 3.38 16.08 -9.64
C ARG A 43 2.25 15.12 -9.96
N LEU A 44 1.66 14.55 -8.92
CA LEU A 44 0.42 13.79 -9.04
C LEU A 44 -0.77 14.72 -9.38
N PRO A 45 -1.80 14.19 -10.08
CA PRO A 45 -3.07 14.88 -10.22
C PRO A 45 -3.68 15.24 -8.86
N PRO A 46 -4.56 16.26 -8.79
CA PRO A 46 -5.25 16.61 -7.55
C PRO A 46 -6.02 15.42 -6.96
N GLU A 47 -6.12 15.34 -5.63
CA GLU A 47 -6.77 14.24 -4.91
C GLU A 47 -8.17 13.90 -5.45
N ARG A 48 -8.96 14.92 -5.80
CA ARG A 48 -10.30 14.76 -6.38
C ARG A 48 -10.29 13.96 -7.68
N GLU A 49 -9.27 14.17 -8.52
CA GLU A 49 -9.13 13.48 -9.79
C GLU A 49 -8.61 12.05 -9.60
N LEU A 50 -7.64 11.86 -8.70
CA LEU A 50 -7.15 10.54 -8.31
C LEU A 50 -8.28 9.66 -7.75
N CYS A 51 -9.13 10.20 -6.88
CA CYS A 51 -10.32 9.49 -6.39
C CYS A 51 -11.23 9.01 -7.54
N LYS A 52 -11.41 9.84 -8.58
CA LYS A 52 -12.21 9.46 -9.75
C LYS A 52 -11.51 8.38 -10.59
N ARG A 53 -10.21 8.51 -10.81
CA ARG A 53 -9.40 7.56 -11.60
C ARG A 53 -9.35 6.18 -10.95
N PHE A 54 -9.09 6.15 -9.65
CA PHE A 54 -9.06 4.91 -8.86
C PHE A 54 -10.46 4.41 -8.46
N GLN A 55 -11.50 5.23 -8.62
CA GLN A 55 -12.87 4.93 -8.18
C GLN A 55 -12.97 4.62 -6.68
N VAL A 56 -12.28 5.43 -5.87
CA VAL A 56 -12.15 5.23 -4.42
C VAL A 56 -12.64 6.43 -3.62
N GLY A 57 -12.87 6.21 -2.33
CA GLY A 57 -13.12 7.27 -1.36
C GLY A 57 -11.84 8.03 -1.01
N ARG A 58 -12.01 9.30 -0.59
CA ARG A 58 -10.91 10.18 -0.14
C ARG A 58 -10.14 9.61 1.05
N SER A 59 -10.80 8.88 1.94
CA SER A 59 -10.16 8.27 3.10
C SER A 59 -9.06 7.30 2.69
N SER A 60 -9.40 6.31 1.86
CA SER A 60 -8.44 5.29 1.40
C SER A 60 -7.33 5.89 0.55
N LEU A 61 -7.64 6.86 -0.31
CA LEU A 61 -6.63 7.56 -1.10
C LEU A 61 -5.65 8.33 -0.22
N ARG A 62 -6.13 9.11 0.75
CA ARG A 62 -5.26 9.88 1.65
C ARG A 62 -4.35 8.99 2.48
N GLU A 63 -4.85 7.82 2.88
CA GLU A 63 -4.06 6.83 3.59
C GLU A 63 -2.94 6.26 2.71
N ALA A 64 -3.25 5.90 1.46
CA ALA A 64 -2.25 5.45 0.50
C ALA A 64 -1.18 6.51 0.23
N LEU A 65 -1.59 7.75 -0.06
CA LEU A 65 -0.67 8.87 -0.32
C LEU A 65 0.23 9.17 0.88
N ARG A 66 -0.31 9.09 2.11
CA ARG A 66 0.49 9.24 3.33
C ARG A 66 1.53 8.13 3.44
N SER A 67 1.14 6.87 3.22
CA SER A 67 2.07 5.74 3.26
C SER A 67 3.18 5.86 2.23
N LEU A 68 2.85 6.25 1.00
CA LEU A 68 3.84 6.50 -0.06
C LEU A 68 4.81 7.63 0.29
N SER A 69 4.32 8.71 0.90
CA SER A 69 5.18 9.80 1.39
C SER A 69 6.10 9.33 2.53
N MET A 70 5.58 8.54 3.48
CA MET A 70 6.41 7.96 4.54
C MET A 70 7.48 6.99 4.01
N MET A 71 7.23 6.34 2.87
CA MET A 71 8.20 5.49 2.18
C MET A 71 9.23 6.29 1.36
N GLY A 72 9.09 7.63 1.28
CA GLY A 72 9.95 8.49 0.46
C GLY A 72 9.70 8.36 -1.04
N LEU A 73 8.54 7.86 -1.44
CA LEU A 73 8.15 7.69 -2.85
C LEU A 73 7.41 8.93 -3.40
N LEU A 74 6.87 9.78 -2.52
CA LEU A 74 6.17 11.03 -2.85
C LEU A 74 6.58 12.15 -1.89
N ASP A 75 6.63 13.38 -2.40
CA ASP A 75 6.92 14.62 -1.66
C ASP A 75 5.84 15.70 -1.90
#